data_AF-A0A0A1UJI6-F1
#
_entry.id   AF-A0A0A1UJI6-F1
#
_cell.length_a   1.000
_cell.length_b   1.000
_cell.length_c   1.000
_cell.angle_alpha   90.00
_cell.angle_beta   90.00
_cell.angle_gamma   90.00
#
_symmetry.space_group_name_H-M   'P 1'
#
loop_
_entity.id
_entity.type
_entity.pdbx_description
1 polymer ?
#
loop_
_entity_poly.entity_id
_entity_poly.type
_entity_poly.pdbx_seq_one_letter_code
_entity_poly.pdbx_strand_id
1 'polypeptide(L)'
;MQSDAPVTLRTRKFITNRLLQRRQFVLDVLHPNRPNVSKAELSEKLAGIYKTDKVRVVTFGFKTVFGGGRSTGFGLIYDSEEAQRKFEPRYRLVRSGLAAKIEKASRKLRKERKNRSKKFRGTKKSKAAEPAKKGK
;
A
#
# COMPACT_ATOMS: atom_id res chain seq x y z
N MET A 1 1.29 17.54 -25.05
CA MET A 1 0.73 16.20 -24.80
C MET A 1 -0.51 16.37 -23.92
N GLN A 2 -1.70 16.00 -24.40
CA GLN A 2 -2.97 16.29 -23.74
C GLN A 2 -3.16 15.47 -22.46
N SER A 3 -2.91 16.08 -21.31
CA SER A 3 -3.14 15.50 -19.97
C SER A 3 -4.62 15.56 -19.54
N ASP A 4 -5.45 16.30 -20.27
CA ASP A 4 -6.83 16.65 -19.89
C ASP A 4 -7.91 15.84 -20.62
N ALA A 5 -7.51 14.81 -21.38
CA ALA A 5 -8.49 13.95 -22.03
C ALA A 5 -9.37 13.23 -20.97
N PRO A 6 -10.69 13.12 -21.22
CA PRO A 6 -11.63 12.57 -20.24
C PRO A 6 -11.30 11.11 -19.90
N VAL A 7 -11.43 10.78 -18.62
CA VAL A 7 -11.20 9.43 -18.08
C VAL A 7 -12.51 8.90 -17.56
N THR A 8 -12.92 7.73 -18.03
CA THR A 8 -14.15 7.06 -17.57
C THR A 8 -13.79 5.94 -16.61
N LEU A 9 -14.39 5.96 -15.42
CA LEU A 9 -14.22 4.93 -14.41
C LEU A 9 -15.42 3.99 -14.40
N ARG A 10 -15.17 2.68 -14.38
CA ARG A 10 -16.20 1.65 -14.22
C ARG A 10 -15.82 0.73 -13.08
N THR A 11 -16.72 0.55 -12.12
CA THR A 11 -16.53 -0.39 -11.02
C THR A 11 -17.26 -1.69 -11.32
N ARG A 12 -16.57 -2.82 -11.18
CA ARG A 12 -17.12 -4.17 -11.35
C ARG A 12 -16.88 -5.00 -10.09
N LYS A 13 -17.65 -6.08 -9.93
CA LYS A 13 -17.53 -7.03 -8.81
C LYS A 13 -17.49 -6.30 -7.45
N PHE A 14 -18.45 -5.41 -7.26
CA PHE A 14 -18.53 -4.60 -6.06
C PHE A 14 -19.01 -5.44 -4.88
N ILE A 15 -18.28 -5.39 -3.78
CA ILE A 15 -18.58 -6.12 -2.55
C ILE A 15 -18.47 -5.17 -1.38
N THR A 16 -19.52 -5.11 -0.57
CA THR A 16 -19.50 -4.42 0.73
C THR A 16 -19.03 -5.40 1.79
N ASN A 17 -17.80 -5.22 2.30
CA ASN A 17 -17.20 -6.10 3.30
C ASN A 17 -17.20 -5.43 4.68
N ARG A 18 -18.20 -5.78 5.50
CA ARG A 18 -18.37 -5.23 6.85
C ARG A 18 -17.34 -5.76 7.85
N LEU A 19 -16.81 -6.96 7.66
CA LEU A 19 -15.78 -7.56 8.52
C LEU A 19 -14.49 -6.73 8.54
N LEU A 20 -14.17 -6.10 7.41
CA LEU A 20 -12.99 -5.26 7.23
C LEU A 20 -13.33 -3.76 7.11
N GLN A 21 -14.58 -3.39 7.40
CA GLN A 21 -15.08 -2.01 7.36
C GLN A 21 -14.74 -1.27 6.05
N ARG A 22 -14.96 -1.95 4.91
CA ARG A 22 -14.62 -1.40 3.60
C ARG A 22 -15.51 -1.90 2.48
N ARG A 23 -15.57 -1.11 1.41
CA ARG A 23 -16.10 -1.50 0.11
C ARG A 23 -14.92 -1.87 -0.79
N GLN A 24 -15.03 -2.96 -1.53
CA GLN A 24 -13.98 -3.46 -2.41
C GLN A 24 -14.52 -3.80 -3.79
N PHE A 25 -13.77 -3.48 -4.83
CA PHE A 25 -14.22 -3.67 -6.22
C PHE A 25 -13.03 -3.69 -7.18
N VAL A 26 -13.29 -4.24 -8.37
CA VAL A 26 -12.40 -4.11 -9.54
C VAL A 26 -12.69 -2.75 -10.19
N LEU A 27 -11.63 -2.00 -10.50
CA LEU A 27 -11.71 -0.73 -11.20
C LEU A 27 -11.19 -0.89 -12.62
N ASP A 28 -12.06 -0.66 -13.60
CA ASP A 28 -11.65 -0.46 -14.98
C ASP A 28 -11.56 1.05 -15.26
N VAL A 29 -10.44 1.45 -15.85
CA VAL A 29 -10.15 2.83 -16.21
C VAL A 29 -10.05 2.88 -17.74
N LEU A 30 -10.93 3.66 -18.37
CA LEU A 30 -10.90 3.92 -19.80
C LEU A 30 -10.27 5.30 -20.04
N HIS A 31 -9.21 5.32 -20.84
CA HIS A 31 -8.38 6.50 -21.10
C HIS A 31 -7.89 6.49 -22.58
N PRO A 32 -8.78 6.55 -23.58
CA PRO A 32 -8.44 6.28 -24.99
C PRO A 32 -7.39 7.23 -25.57
N ASN A 33 -7.45 8.53 -25.25
CA ASN A 33 -6.55 9.55 -25.78
C ASN A 33 -5.45 9.97 -24.80
N ARG A 34 -5.27 9.20 -23.73
CA ARG A 34 -4.33 9.50 -22.64
C ARG A 34 -3.51 8.25 -22.30
N PRO A 35 -2.20 8.38 -22.04
CA PRO A 35 -1.34 7.24 -21.75
C PRO A 35 -1.76 6.48 -20.48
N ASN A 36 -1.39 6.97 -19.30
CA ASN A 36 -1.73 6.33 -18.03
C ASN A 36 -2.32 7.37 -17.07
N VAL A 37 -3.18 6.91 -16.16
CA VAL A 37 -3.83 7.73 -15.14
C VAL A 37 -3.11 7.51 -13.81
N SER A 38 -2.77 8.60 -13.13
CA SER A 38 -2.10 8.52 -11.84
C SER A 38 -3.06 7.97 -10.77
N LYS A 39 -2.53 7.22 -9.79
CA LYS A 39 -3.34 6.71 -8.69
C LYS A 39 -3.94 7.82 -7.82
N ALA A 40 -3.24 8.95 -7.71
CA ALA A 40 -3.71 10.11 -6.95
C ALA A 40 -4.99 10.68 -7.57
N GLU A 41 -5.02 10.83 -8.89
CA GLU A 41 -6.20 11.29 -9.64
C GLU A 41 -7.34 10.26 -9.58
N LEU A 42 -7.03 8.96 -9.68
CA LEU A 42 -8.05 7.91 -9.51
C LEU A 42 -8.68 7.95 -8.12
N SER A 43 -7.88 8.14 -7.07
CA SER A 43 -8.38 8.27 -5.71
C SER A 43 -9.26 9.51 -5.53
N GLU A 44 -8.92 10.64 -6.16
CA GLU A 44 -9.75 11.86 -6.14
C GLU A 44 -11.09 11.66 -6.85
N LYS A 45 -11.07 11.08 -8.05
CA LYS A 45 -12.30 10.81 -8.81
C LYS A 45 -13.22 9.82 -8.08
N LEU A 46 -12.66 8.77 -7.50
CA LEU A 46 -13.41 7.80 -6.70
C LEU A 46 -13.97 8.42 -5.41
N ALA A 47 -13.21 9.29 -4.76
CA ALA A 47 -13.67 10.05 -3.61
C ALA A 47 -14.90 10.90 -3.95
N GLY A 48 -14.89 11.60 -5.09
CA GLY A 48 -16.04 12.35 -5.60
C GLY A 48 -17.26 11.46 -5.90
N ILE A 49 -17.07 10.36 -6.64
CA ILE A 49 -18.16 9.43 -7.02
C ILE A 49 -18.84 8.83 -5.79
N TYR A 50 -18.05 8.38 -4.81
CA TYR A 50 -18.57 7.68 -3.63
C TYR A 50 -18.81 8.57 -2.41
N LYS A 51 -18.62 9.89 -2.55
CA LYS A 51 -18.80 10.89 -1.48
C LYS A 51 -17.99 10.52 -0.23
N THR A 52 -16.70 10.27 -0.41
CA THR A 52 -15.76 9.90 0.66
C THR A 52 -14.49 10.72 0.56
N ASP A 53 -13.72 10.80 1.64
CA ASP A 53 -12.41 11.47 1.61
C ASP A 53 -11.39 10.69 0.77
N LYS A 54 -10.54 11.39 0.01
CA LYS A 54 -9.43 10.82 -0.78
C LYS A 54 -8.52 9.92 0.06
N VAL A 55 -8.30 10.28 1.33
CA VAL A 55 -7.42 9.56 2.26
C VAL A 55 -7.88 8.11 2.48
N ARG A 56 -9.21 7.89 2.50
CA ARG A 56 -9.83 6.58 2.75
C ARG A 56 -9.88 5.67 1.51
N VAL A 57 -9.53 6.21 0.34
CA VAL A 57 -9.55 5.49 -0.94
C VAL A 57 -8.15 4.96 -1.26
N VAL A 58 -8.03 3.63 -1.32
CA VAL A 58 -6.79 2.95 -1.67
C VAL A 58 -6.95 2.24 -3.00
N THR A 59 -6.14 2.60 -3.99
CA THR A 59 -6.14 1.97 -5.31
C THR A 59 -4.80 1.26 -5.58
N PHE A 60 -4.86 0.04 -6.12
CA PHE A 60 -3.65 -0.77 -6.37
C PHE A 60 -3.84 -1.78 -7.51
N GLY A 61 -2.73 -2.41 -7.91
CA GLY A 61 -2.77 -3.54 -8.84
C GLY A 61 -3.10 -3.18 -10.30
N PHE A 62 -2.98 -1.90 -10.68
CA PHE A 62 -3.26 -1.49 -12.05
C PHE A 62 -2.32 -2.14 -13.06
N LYS A 63 -2.90 -2.71 -14.12
CA LYS A 63 -2.22 -3.16 -15.33
C LYS A 63 -2.94 -2.58 -16.54
N THR A 64 -2.18 -1.90 -17.40
CA THR A 64 -2.67 -1.40 -18.68
C THR A 64 -2.73 -2.55 -19.68
N VAL A 65 -3.82 -2.64 -20.42
CA VAL A 65 -4.00 -3.65 -21.48
C VAL A 65 -3.04 -3.33 -22.63
N PHE A 66 -2.58 -4.38 -23.33
CA PHE A 66 -1.79 -4.20 -24.54
C PHE A 66 -2.52 -3.32 -25.55
N GLY A 67 -1.80 -2.39 -26.18
CA GLY A 67 -2.39 -1.37 -27.07
C GLY A 67 -2.90 -0.11 -26.35
N GLY A 68 -2.91 -0.07 -25.01
CA GLY A 68 -3.29 1.11 -24.25
C GLY A 68 -4.80 1.36 -24.16
N GLY A 69 -5.20 2.57 -23.78
CA GLY A 69 -6.61 3.00 -23.72
C GLY A 69 -7.48 2.41 -22.60
N ARG A 70 -7.04 1.31 -21.97
CA ARG A 70 -7.72 0.65 -20.85
C ARG A 70 -6.73 0.13 -19.83
N SER A 71 -7.03 0.35 -18.54
CA SER A 71 -6.30 -0.24 -17.42
C SER A 71 -7.28 -0.92 -16.45
N THR A 72 -6.87 -2.04 -15.86
CA THR A 72 -7.64 -2.75 -14.85
C THR A 72 -6.88 -2.80 -13.54
N GLY A 73 -7.54 -2.56 -12.42
CA GLY A 73 -6.95 -2.59 -11.09
C GLY A 73 -7.99 -2.85 -10.01
N PHE A 74 -7.61 -2.58 -8.77
CA PHE A 74 -8.45 -2.84 -7.60
C PHE A 74 -8.58 -1.58 -6.74
N GLY A 75 -9.79 -1.35 -6.24
CA GLY A 75 -10.13 -0.23 -5.37
C GLY A 75 -10.66 -0.71 -4.03
N LEU A 76 -10.23 -0.06 -2.96
CA LEU A 76 -10.75 -0.19 -1.61
C LEU A 76 -11.20 1.18 -1.12
N ILE A 77 -12.38 1.25 -0.53
CA ILE A 77 -12.89 2.44 0.14
C ILE A 77 -13.20 2.05 1.58
N TYR A 78 -12.43 2.56 2.52
CA TYR A 78 -12.64 2.32 3.94
C TYR A 78 -13.72 3.25 4.50
N ASP A 79 -14.46 2.76 5.49
CA ASP A 79 -15.48 3.57 6.17
C ASP A 79 -14.81 4.62 7.09
N SER A 80 -13.69 4.28 7.76
CA SER A 80 -12.89 5.17 8.62
C SER A 80 -11.38 5.06 8.36
N GLU A 81 -10.63 6.11 8.74
CA GLU A 81 -9.16 6.11 8.64
C GLU A 81 -8.51 5.12 9.63
N GLU A 82 -9.11 4.93 10.80
CA GLU A 82 -8.66 3.96 11.80
C GLU A 82 -8.70 2.54 11.25
N ALA A 83 -9.80 2.18 10.57
CA ALA A 83 -9.96 0.89 9.92
C ALA A 83 -8.89 0.69 8.83
N GLN A 84 -8.65 1.72 8.03
CA GLN A 84 -7.61 1.70 7.00
C GLN A 84 -6.22 1.45 7.61
N ARG A 85 -5.85 2.16 8.67
CA ARG A 85 -4.54 1.98 9.34
C ARG A 85 -4.39 0.60 9.98
N LYS A 86 -5.49 0.01 10.47
CA LYS A 86 -5.51 -1.31 11.10
C LYS A 86 -5.41 -2.46 10.09
N PHE A 87 -6.18 -2.40 9.00
CA PHE A 87 -6.33 -3.53 8.07
C PHE A 87 -5.42 -3.43 6.85
N GLU A 88 -4.98 -2.24 6.44
CA GLU A 88 -4.18 -2.08 5.24
C GLU A 88 -2.73 -2.52 5.49
N PRO A 89 -2.11 -3.27 4.55
CA PRO A 89 -0.70 -3.60 4.67
C PRO A 89 0.18 -2.36 4.78
N ARG A 90 1.11 -2.37 5.75
CA ARG A 90 1.96 -1.22 6.07
C ARG A 90 2.70 -0.61 4.87
N TYR A 91 3.12 -1.41 3.89
CA TYR A 91 3.82 -0.89 2.70
C TYR A 91 2.94 0.04 1.84
N ARG A 92 1.61 -0.12 1.89
CA ARG A 92 0.67 0.77 1.19
C ARG A 92 0.44 2.05 1.98
N LEU A 93 0.32 1.94 3.31
CA LEU A 93 0.24 3.11 4.20
C LEU A 93 1.45 4.04 4.01
N VAL A 94 2.66 3.47 3.89
CA VAL A 94 3.89 4.24 3.61
C VAL A 94 3.81 4.94 2.25
N ARG A 95 3.29 4.29 1.21
CA ARG A 95 3.12 4.91 -0.13
C ARG A 95 2.09 6.03 -0.14
N SER A 96 1.08 5.95 0.72
CA SER A 96 0.07 7.00 0.90
C SER A 96 0.48 8.08 1.90
N GLY A 97 1.65 7.98 2.53
CA GLY A 97 2.13 8.95 3.53
C GLY A 97 1.51 8.81 4.93
N LEU A 98 0.66 7.80 5.17
CA LEU A 98 -0.04 7.60 6.45
C LEU A 98 0.83 6.92 7.52
N ALA A 99 1.96 6.34 7.14
CA ALA A 99 2.88 5.68 8.06
C ALA A 99 4.34 5.90 7.66
N ALA A 100 5.23 6.04 8.65
CA ALA A 100 6.66 6.08 8.40
C ALA A 100 7.22 4.70 8.03
N LYS A 101 8.20 4.71 7.12
CA LYS A 101 9.00 3.54 6.76
C LYS A 101 9.78 3.07 7.98
N ILE A 102 9.73 1.78 8.28
CA ILE A 102 10.55 1.21 9.35
C ILE A 102 11.97 1.00 8.83
N GLU A 103 12.91 1.70 9.41
CA GLU A 103 14.35 1.45 9.30
C GLU A 103 14.66 0.08 9.92
N LYS A 104 15.16 -0.88 9.11
CA LYS A 104 15.56 -2.20 9.59
C LYS A 104 16.92 -2.57 9.01
N ALA A 105 17.77 -3.16 9.84
CA ALA A 105 19.01 -3.78 9.38
C ALA A 105 18.74 -4.84 8.30
N SER A 106 19.71 -5.03 7.40
CA SER A 106 19.59 -5.94 6.26
C SER A 106 19.23 -7.37 6.69
N ARG A 107 18.59 -8.13 5.79
CA ARG A 107 18.17 -9.52 6.07
C ARG A 107 19.35 -10.40 6.47
N LYS A 108 20.52 -10.19 5.87
CA LYS A 108 21.78 -10.90 6.19
C LYS A 108 22.24 -10.59 7.61
N LEU A 109 22.37 -9.30 7.96
CA LEU A 109 22.80 -8.87 9.30
C LEU A 109 21.87 -9.38 10.41
N ARG A 110 20.56 -9.38 10.17
CA ARG A 110 19.57 -9.95 11.11
C ARG A 110 19.74 -11.45 11.32
N LYS A 111 20.02 -12.20 10.24
CA LYS A 111 20.26 -13.65 10.31
C LYS A 111 21.58 -13.97 11.02
N GLU A 112 22.64 -13.23 10.74
CA GLU A 112 23.93 -13.37 11.41
C GLU A 112 23.84 -13.05 12.90
N ARG A 113 23.15 -11.95 13.27
CA ARG A 113 22.89 -11.62 14.69
C ARG A 113 22.12 -12.75 15.37
N LYS A 114 21.06 -13.28 14.74
CA LYS A 114 20.31 -14.43 15.26
C LYS A 114 21.20 -15.65 15.47
N ASN A 115 22.04 -16.01 14.49
CA ASN A 115 22.90 -17.18 14.58
C ASN A 115 24.00 -17.01 15.64
N ARG A 116 24.53 -15.79 15.84
CA ARG A 116 25.43 -15.46 16.96
C ARG A 116 24.74 -15.65 18.31
N SER A 117 23.53 -15.10 18.48
CA SER A 117 22.76 -15.24 19.72
C SER A 117 22.37 -16.68 20.04
N LYS A 118 22.20 -17.55 19.03
CA LYS A 118 21.89 -18.98 19.25
C LYS A 118 23.01 -19.76 19.95
N LYS A 119 24.27 -19.30 19.89
CA LYS A 119 25.42 -19.96 20.54
C LYS A 119 25.44 -19.83 22.07
N PHE A 120 24.61 -18.95 22.62
CA PHE A 120 24.55 -18.67 24.06
C PHE A 120 23.22 -19.15 24.65
N ARG A 121 23.13 -19.33 25.97
CA ARG A 121 21.91 -19.75 26.69
C ARG A 121 21.52 -18.70 27.75
N GLY A 122 20.23 -18.59 28.06
CA GLY A 122 19.71 -17.66 29.06
C GLY A 122 20.03 -16.20 28.75
N THR A 123 20.30 -15.41 29.78
CA THR A 123 20.64 -13.98 29.70
C THR A 123 21.94 -13.69 28.92
N LYS A 124 22.81 -14.68 28.70
CA LYS A 124 24.00 -14.51 27.84
C LYS A 124 23.64 -14.24 26.36
N LYS A 125 22.42 -14.59 25.92
CA LYS A 125 21.94 -14.33 24.54
C LYS A 125 21.76 -12.84 24.23
N SER A 126 21.28 -12.06 25.20
CA SER A 126 21.06 -10.62 25.03
C SER A 126 22.39 -9.86 25.06
N LYS A 127 23.31 -10.24 25.97
CA LYS A 127 24.66 -9.65 26.08
C LYS A 127 25.54 -9.89 24.85
N ALA A 128 25.46 -11.06 24.22
CA ALA A 128 26.22 -11.37 22.99
C ALA A 128 25.64 -10.73 21.71
N ALA A 129 24.43 -10.14 21.79
CA ALA A 129 23.79 -9.47 20.67
C ALA A 129 24.15 -7.98 20.56
N GLU A 130 24.82 -7.43 21.57
CA GLU A 130 25.47 -6.13 21.54
C GLU A 130 26.95 -6.33 21.15
N PRO A 131 27.51 -5.54 20.22
CA PRO A 131 28.96 -5.52 20.06
C PRO A 131 29.60 -5.13 21.39
N ALA A 132 30.74 -5.75 21.74
CA ALA A 132 31.49 -5.32 22.91
C ALA A 132 31.69 -3.80 22.82
N LYS A 133 31.23 -3.05 23.83
CA LYS A 133 31.57 -1.63 23.95
C LYS A 133 33.09 -1.57 23.96
N LYS A 134 33.71 -1.14 22.85
CA LYS A 134 35.13 -0.79 22.88
C LYS A 134 35.22 0.32 23.93
N GLY A 135 35.94 0.03 25.01
CA GLY A 135 36.36 1.07 25.94
C GLY A 135 37.12 2.14 25.16
N LYS A 136 37.02 3.39 25.67
CA LYS A 136 37.60 4.62 25.12
C LYS A 136 38.84 4.40 24.25
#